data_AF-A0A6A6RKB2-F1
#
_entry.id   AF-A0A6A6RKB2-F1
#
_cell.length_a   1.000
_cell.length_b   1.000
_cell.length_c   1.000
_cell.angle_alpha   90.00
_cell.angle_beta   90.00
_cell.angle_gamma   90.00
#
_symmetry.space_group_name_H-M   'P 1'
#
loop_
_entity.id
_entity.type
_entity.pdbx_description
1 polymer ?
#
loop_
_entity_poly.entity_id
_entity_poly.type
_entity_poly.pdbx_seq_one_letter_code
_entity_poly.pdbx_strand_id
1 'polypeptide(L)'
;MAQPPEDDEQIVTSPFPLPPPFYKSFTAGNLAALKDVKEKLAAQNDASDPNSSDAPSSPQLTAANLLDLPPDLRESLTYLIPPEPPTEDDEYRVFGKPTKISGTDEFEQIMKYVASRLWNQEMNWGTLPLWEYKTLYPDLAPGDNWSSIDRQTYLFRFLRSILLKHIELLGSLAQDPTALTKDENGNHILTLVMNMQELINDYRPHQARETLIRVLEAQVEKKKREIEGVRTMAGKVRETLEGFGEAVKDGDGKGEANVNGDRDGNEEPVQNNTRRRQREMWRAMDEILGH
;
A
#
# COMPACT_ATOMS: atom_id res chain seq x y z
N MET A 1 0.77 26.78 61.48
CA MET A 1 0.69 25.68 60.50
C MET A 1 0.34 26.30 59.16
N ALA A 2 1.36 26.59 58.35
CA ALA A 2 1.15 27.07 56.99
C ALA A 2 1.14 25.84 56.07
N GLN A 3 0.05 25.64 55.33
CA GLN A 3 0.00 24.70 54.22
C GLN A 3 1.08 25.05 53.19
N PRO A 4 1.82 24.08 52.64
CA PRO A 4 2.67 24.34 51.49
C PRO A 4 1.77 24.59 50.26
N PRO A 5 2.17 25.49 49.34
CA PRO A 5 1.43 25.78 48.12
C PRO A 5 1.46 24.57 47.18
N GLU A 6 0.38 24.44 46.41
CA GLU A 6 0.14 23.42 45.40
C GLU A 6 1.31 23.32 44.42
N ASP A 7 1.61 22.10 43.99
CA ASP A 7 2.65 21.78 43.03
C ASP A 7 2.45 22.60 41.75
N ASP A 8 3.24 23.67 41.60
CA ASP A 8 3.47 24.33 40.32
C ASP A 8 3.90 23.24 39.34
N GLU A 9 3.01 22.92 38.39
CA GLU A 9 3.26 22.00 37.30
C GLU A 9 4.62 22.36 36.71
N GLN A 10 5.63 21.51 36.95
CA GLN A 10 6.95 21.67 36.39
C GLN A 10 6.79 21.72 34.88
N ILE A 11 6.83 22.93 34.32
CA ILE A 11 6.83 23.17 32.88
C ILE A 11 8.14 22.59 32.39
N VAL A 12 8.12 21.30 32.05
CA VAL A 12 9.19 20.63 31.34
C VAL A 12 9.27 21.35 30.01
N THR A 13 10.25 22.25 29.88
CA THR A 13 10.53 23.01 28.66
C THR A 13 11.13 22.11 27.60
N SER A 14 10.36 21.11 27.14
CA SER A 14 10.69 20.39 25.92
C SER A 14 10.34 21.25 24.72
N PRO A 15 11.18 21.29 23.67
CA PRO A 15 10.88 22.02 22.44
C PRO A 15 9.74 21.39 21.62
N PHE A 16 9.30 20.18 22.01
CA PHE A 16 8.18 19.47 21.40
C PHE A 16 6.89 19.73 22.17
N PRO A 17 5.74 19.87 21.49
CA PRO A 17 4.47 19.96 22.16
C PRO A 17 4.21 18.68 22.98
N LEU A 18 3.55 18.83 24.11
CA LEU A 18 3.06 17.68 24.87
C LEU A 18 2.10 16.85 23.99
N PRO A 19 2.11 15.52 24.14
CA PRO A 19 1.19 14.67 23.40
C PRO A 19 -0.26 15.08 23.70
N PRO A 20 -1.19 14.90 22.73
CA PRO A 20 -2.58 15.28 22.91
C PRO A 20 -3.22 14.60 24.13
N PRO A 21 -4.06 15.30 24.91
CA PRO A 21 -4.54 14.83 26.22
C PRO A 21 -5.32 13.50 26.17
N PHE A 22 -5.83 13.12 24.99
CA PHE A 22 -6.50 11.84 24.78
C PHE A 22 -5.63 10.61 25.06
N TYR A 23 -4.30 10.70 25.07
CA TYR A 23 -3.46 9.52 25.37
C TYR A 23 -3.76 8.93 26.76
N LYS A 24 -4.23 9.76 27.70
CA LYS A 24 -4.57 9.34 29.08
C LYS A 24 -5.78 8.40 29.13
N SER A 25 -6.66 8.42 28.13
CA SER A 25 -7.82 7.53 28.08
C SER A 25 -7.49 6.12 27.58
N PHE A 26 -6.31 5.89 27.00
CA PHE A 26 -5.83 4.59 26.51
C PHE A 26 -5.33 3.70 27.67
N THR A 27 -6.22 3.38 28.60
CA THR A 27 -5.94 2.45 29.71
C THR A 27 -6.40 1.04 29.36
N ALA A 28 -5.80 0.02 29.99
CA ALA A 28 -6.19 -1.38 29.78
C ALA A 28 -7.66 -1.65 30.16
N GLY A 29 -8.17 -0.96 31.19
CA GLY A 29 -9.58 -1.04 31.61
C GLY A 29 -10.53 -0.45 30.57
N ASN A 30 -10.21 0.73 30.02
CA ASN A 30 -11.03 1.37 28.99
C ASN A 30 -11.04 0.59 27.68
N LEU A 31 -9.91 -0.06 27.34
CA LEU A 31 -9.82 -0.95 26.18
C LEU A 31 -10.67 -2.21 26.35
N ALA A 32 -10.73 -2.79 27.54
CA ALA A 32 -11.62 -3.92 27.83
C ALA A 32 -13.10 -3.49 27.75
N ALA A 33 -13.46 -2.36 28.37
CA ALA A 33 -14.80 -1.80 28.27
C ALA A 33 -15.23 -1.50 26.83
N LEU A 34 -14.31 -1.00 25.99
CA LEU A 34 -14.57 -0.77 24.58
C LEU A 34 -14.86 -2.07 23.82
N LYS A 35 -14.14 -3.17 24.12
CA LYS A 35 -14.42 -4.49 23.53
C LYS A 35 -15.80 -4.97 23.93
N ASP A 36 -16.14 -4.93 25.22
CA ASP A 36 -17.45 -5.35 25.73
C ASP A 36 -18.59 -4.56 25.08
N VAL A 37 -18.40 -3.25 24.89
CA VAL A 37 -19.38 -2.38 24.23
C VAL A 37 -19.50 -2.71 22.73
N LYS A 38 -18.39 -2.96 22.04
CA LYS A 38 -18.41 -3.41 20.64
C LYS A 38 -19.12 -4.74 20.47
N GLU A 39 -18.87 -5.69 21.36
CA GLU A 39 -19.52 -7.01 21.35
C GLU A 39 -21.03 -6.90 21.62
N LYS A 40 -21.45 -6.05 22.55
CA LYS A 40 -22.87 -5.76 22.80
C LYS A 40 -23.58 -5.15 21.60
N LEU A 41 -22.93 -4.23 20.89
CA LEU A 41 -23.49 -3.64 19.67
C LEU A 41 -23.52 -4.63 18.50
N ALA A 42 -22.49 -5.47 18.35
CA ALA A 42 -22.50 -6.53 17.34
C ALA A 42 -23.66 -7.51 17.57
N ALA A 43 -23.90 -7.90 18.84
CA ALA A 43 -25.01 -8.77 19.21
C ALA A 43 -26.41 -8.13 19.00
N GLN A 44 -26.52 -6.80 19.02
CA GLN A 44 -27.77 -6.10 18.71
C GLN A 44 -28.04 -5.99 17.20
N ASN A 45 -26.99 -5.77 16.40
CA ASN A 45 -27.12 -5.66 14.94
C ASN A 45 -27.45 -6.99 14.26
N ASP A 46 -27.00 -8.13 14.81
CA ASP A 46 -27.37 -9.46 14.31
C ASP A 46 -28.87 -9.82 14.49
N ALA A 47 -29.63 -9.04 15.28
CA ALA A 47 -31.06 -9.23 15.45
C ALA A 47 -31.91 -8.45 14.42
N SER A 48 -31.30 -7.59 13.59
CA SER A 48 -31.99 -6.75 12.60
C SER A 48 -31.61 -7.10 11.15
N ASP A 49 -32.54 -7.78 10.47
CA ASP A 49 -32.77 -7.88 9.02
C ASP A 49 -31.68 -8.54 8.12
N PRO A 50 -31.93 -9.74 7.54
CA PRO A 50 -30.93 -10.50 6.77
C PRO A 50 -30.72 -10.03 5.31
N ASN A 51 -31.12 -8.81 4.93
CA ASN A 51 -31.24 -8.41 3.51
C ASN A 51 -30.55 -7.09 3.11
N SER A 52 -29.48 -6.67 3.80
CA SER A 52 -28.60 -5.59 3.32
C SER A 52 -27.27 -6.17 2.82
N SER A 53 -26.96 -5.89 1.55
CA SER A 53 -25.79 -6.39 0.83
C SER A 53 -24.57 -5.47 0.94
N ASP A 54 -24.38 -4.82 2.09
CA ASP A 54 -23.20 -4.02 2.34
C ASP A 54 -22.14 -4.87 3.05
N ALA A 55 -20.90 -4.78 2.56
CA ALA A 55 -19.75 -5.51 3.07
C ALA A 55 -19.64 -5.42 4.60
N PRO A 56 -19.02 -6.41 5.29
CA PRO A 56 -18.91 -6.43 6.75
C PRO A 56 -17.97 -5.31 7.21
N SER A 57 -18.52 -4.11 7.28
CA SER A 57 -17.95 -2.98 7.96
C SER A 57 -17.90 -3.38 9.42
N SER A 58 -16.69 -3.45 9.98
CA SER A 58 -16.49 -3.76 11.40
C SER A 58 -17.49 -2.97 12.25
N PRO A 59 -18.03 -3.50 13.36
CA PRO A 59 -19.02 -2.79 14.16
C PRO A 59 -18.43 -1.46 14.65
N GLN A 60 -18.71 -0.39 13.91
CA GLN A 60 -18.23 0.94 14.23
C GLN A 60 -19.16 1.47 15.32
N LEU A 61 -18.59 1.67 16.50
CA LEU A 61 -19.20 2.50 17.53
C LEU A 61 -19.31 3.91 16.96
N THR A 62 -20.51 4.29 16.51
CA THR A 62 -20.78 5.66 16.06
C THR A 62 -20.94 6.58 17.28
N ALA A 63 -20.68 7.88 17.10
CA ALA A 63 -20.82 8.88 18.17
C ALA A 63 -22.23 8.87 18.80
N ALA A 64 -23.26 8.47 18.04
CA ALA A 64 -24.63 8.31 18.51
C ALA A 64 -24.77 7.22 19.59
N ASN A 65 -24.14 6.06 19.41
CA ASN A 65 -24.22 4.93 20.34
C ASN A 65 -23.46 5.19 21.66
N LEU A 66 -22.58 6.21 21.68
CA LEU A 66 -21.88 6.65 22.89
C LEU A 66 -22.74 7.51 23.81
N LEU A 67 -23.81 8.12 23.28
CA LEU A 67 -24.73 8.96 24.06
C LEU A 67 -25.64 8.18 25.00
N ASP A 68 -25.55 6.84 25.02
CA ASP A 68 -26.33 5.97 25.91
C ASP A 68 -25.54 5.50 27.14
N LEU A 69 -24.21 5.67 27.16
CA LEU A 69 -23.33 5.20 28.24
C LEU A 69 -23.30 6.15 29.47
N PRO A 70 -22.76 5.76 30.63
CA PRO A 70 -22.58 6.68 31.76
C PRO A 70 -21.59 7.82 31.44
N PRO A 71 -21.77 9.05 31.97
CA PRO A 71 -21.01 10.25 31.57
C PRO A 71 -19.48 10.10 31.69
N ASP A 72 -18.99 9.47 32.77
CA ASP A 72 -17.56 9.26 33.01
C ASP A 72 -16.92 8.28 32.00
N LEU A 73 -17.73 7.32 31.52
CA LEU A 73 -17.32 6.36 30.48
C LEU A 73 -17.47 6.96 29.08
N ARG A 74 -18.38 7.93 28.87
CA ARG A 74 -18.51 8.63 27.58
C ARG A 74 -17.22 9.36 27.24
N GLU A 75 -16.78 10.26 28.12
CA GLU A 75 -15.61 11.09 27.85
C GLU A 75 -14.36 10.23 27.64
N SER A 76 -14.17 9.20 28.44
CA SER A 76 -13.01 8.32 28.31
C SER A 76 -13.07 7.46 27.04
N LEU A 77 -14.23 6.90 26.67
CA LEU A 77 -14.39 6.02 25.50
C LEU A 77 -14.48 6.77 24.16
N THR A 78 -14.97 8.02 24.15
CA THR A 78 -15.05 8.85 22.94
C THR A 78 -13.67 9.01 22.28
N TYR A 79 -12.62 9.16 23.06
CA TYR A 79 -11.26 9.32 22.56
C TYR A 79 -10.61 8.04 22.01
N LEU A 80 -11.18 6.85 22.28
CA LEU A 80 -10.67 5.58 21.74
C LEU A 80 -11.30 5.21 20.38
N ILE A 81 -12.29 5.98 19.93
CA ILE A 81 -12.95 5.79 18.65
C ILE A 81 -12.32 6.76 17.64
N PRO A 82 -11.87 6.27 16.47
CA PRO A 82 -11.40 7.14 15.41
C PRO A 82 -12.49 8.16 15.06
N PRO A 83 -12.15 9.46 14.89
CA PRO A 83 -13.12 10.45 14.46
C PRO A 83 -13.66 10.08 13.07
N GLU A 84 -14.88 10.52 12.79
CA GLU A 84 -15.46 10.39 11.46
C GLU A 84 -14.60 11.15 10.43
N PRO A 85 -14.43 10.61 9.22
CA PRO A 85 -13.70 11.32 8.17
C PRO A 85 -14.39 12.67 7.91
N PRO A 86 -13.63 13.73 7.58
CA PRO A 86 -14.21 15.02 7.23
C PRO A 86 -15.19 14.89 6.05
N THR A 87 -16.20 15.75 6.00
CA THR A 87 -17.17 15.82 4.90
C THR A 87 -16.47 16.34 3.63
N GLU A 88 -17.03 16.09 2.44
CA GLU A 88 -16.39 16.48 1.16
C GLU A 88 -16.00 17.96 1.07
N ASP A 89 -16.78 18.84 1.71
CA ASP A 89 -16.59 20.29 1.74
C ASP A 89 -15.66 20.79 2.87
N ASP A 90 -15.34 19.92 3.84
CA ASP A 90 -14.57 20.30 5.02
C ASP A 90 -13.07 20.47 4.69
N GLU A 91 -12.50 21.58 5.14
CA GLU A 91 -11.08 21.86 5.00
C GLU A 91 -10.28 21.15 6.10
N TYR A 92 -9.42 20.23 5.71
CA TYR A 92 -8.46 19.59 6.61
C TYR A 92 -7.03 19.98 6.24
N ARG A 93 -6.09 19.88 7.18
CA ARG A 93 -4.70 20.28 6.93
C ARG A 93 -3.83 19.07 6.63
N VAL A 94 -3.27 19.03 5.43
CA VAL A 94 -2.23 18.07 5.04
C VAL A 94 -0.91 18.80 4.90
N PHE A 95 0.09 18.44 5.71
CA PHE A 95 1.40 19.10 5.77
C PHE A 95 1.33 20.63 5.92
N GLY A 96 0.34 21.12 6.68
CA GLY A 96 0.14 22.55 6.93
C GLY A 96 -0.62 23.31 5.84
N LYS A 97 -1.08 22.64 4.78
CA LYS A 97 -1.92 23.24 3.73
C LYS A 97 -3.38 22.87 3.93
N PRO A 98 -4.33 23.82 3.86
CA PRO A 98 -5.75 23.50 3.81
C PRO A 98 -6.06 22.77 2.50
N THR A 99 -6.62 21.57 2.61
CA THR A 99 -7.01 20.68 1.52
C THR A 99 -8.45 20.24 1.72
N LYS A 100 -9.21 20.11 0.63
CA LYS A 100 -10.56 19.54 0.63
C LYS A 100 -10.51 18.15 0.01
N ILE A 101 -11.51 17.31 0.28
CA ILE A 101 -11.58 15.95 -0.27
C ILE A 101 -11.90 15.98 -1.77
N SER A 102 -12.71 16.95 -2.20
CA SER A 102 -13.11 17.13 -3.60
C SER A 102 -12.80 18.53 -4.10
N GLY A 103 -12.39 18.64 -5.37
CA GLY A 103 -12.42 19.91 -6.10
C GLY A 103 -11.28 20.90 -5.88
N THR A 104 -10.16 20.52 -5.27
CA THR A 104 -8.96 21.35 -5.41
C THR A 104 -8.36 21.10 -6.79
N ASP A 105 -8.48 22.08 -7.69
CA ASP A 105 -7.59 22.17 -8.85
C ASP A 105 -6.19 22.49 -8.33
N GLU A 106 -5.53 21.46 -7.80
CA GLU A 106 -4.18 21.53 -7.25
C GLU A 106 -3.22 22.08 -8.30
N PHE A 107 -3.45 21.74 -9.56
CA PHE A 107 -2.63 22.18 -10.67
C PHE A 107 -2.78 23.68 -10.89
N GLU A 108 -4.00 24.22 -11.02
CA GLU A 108 -4.19 25.67 -11.20
C GLU A 108 -3.63 26.48 -10.00
N GLN A 109 -3.78 25.97 -8.77
CA GLN A 109 -3.18 26.58 -7.57
C GLN A 109 -1.64 26.56 -7.63
N ILE A 110 -1.05 25.45 -8.05
CA ILE A 110 0.40 25.34 -8.27
C ILE A 110 0.84 26.31 -9.36
N MET A 111 0.11 26.42 -10.46
CA MET A 111 0.48 27.33 -11.56
C MET A 111 0.40 28.80 -11.13
N LYS A 112 -0.62 29.19 -10.36
CA LYS A 112 -0.70 30.52 -9.73
C LYS A 112 0.46 30.77 -8.76
N TYR A 113 0.83 29.76 -7.97
CA TYR A 113 1.99 29.84 -7.08
C TYR A 113 3.30 30.00 -7.86
N VAL A 114 3.51 29.22 -8.92
CA VAL A 114 4.70 29.31 -9.77
C VAL A 114 4.75 30.67 -10.46
N ALA A 115 3.64 31.16 -11.00
CA ALA A 115 3.57 32.48 -11.63
C ALA A 115 3.95 33.61 -10.65
N SER A 116 3.38 33.61 -9.44
CA SER A 116 3.72 34.61 -8.40
C SER A 116 5.17 34.54 -7.91
N ARG A 117 5.81 33.36 -8.00
CA ARG A 117 7.24 33.18 -7.68
C ARG A 117 8.17 33.66 -8.79
N LEU A 118 7.79 33.48 -10.05
CA LEU A 118 8.57 33.91 -11.21
C LEU A 118 8.52 35.43 -11.42
N TRP A 119 7.38 36.03 -11.08
CA TRP A 119 7.17 37.46 -11.11
C TRP A 119 6.31 37.91 -9.93
N ASN A 120 6.90 38.70 -9.04
CA ASN A 120 6.12 39.38 -8.01
C ASN A 120 5.68 40.75 -8.54
N GLN A 121 4.40 40.86 -8.88
CA GLN A 121 3.81 42.10 -9.40
C GLN A 121 3.86 43.25 -8.38
N GLU A 122 3.78 42.96 -7.07
CA GLU A 122 3.76 43.99 -6.02
C GLU A 122 5.12 44.65 -5.83
N MET A 123 6.19 43.88 -5.93
CA MET A 123 7.56 44.36 -5.73
C MET A 123 8.32 44.59 -7.04
N ASN A 124 7.67 44.40 -8.20
CA ASN A 124 8.23 44.57 -9.55
C ASN A 124 9.63 43.93 -9.72
N TRP A 125 9.80 42.75 -9.12
CA TRP A 125 11.03 41.97 -9.20
C TRP A 125 10.69 40.53 -9.60
N GLY A 126 11.54 39.97 -10.45
CA GLY A 126 11.37 38.61 -10.95
C GLY A 126 12.26 38.34 -12.14
N THR A 127 12.29 37.08 -12.56
CA THR A 127 13.13 36.62 -13.68
C THR A 127 12.41 36.65 -15.01
N LEU A 128 11.08 36.49 -15.00
CA LEU A 128 10.25 36.40 -16.20
C LEU A 128 8.95 37.19 -15.97
N PRO A 129 8.85 38.43 -16.49
CA PRO A 129 7.64 39.23 -16.34
C PRO A 129 6.47 38.62 -17.11
N LEU A 130 5.26 38.74 -16.52
CA LEU A 130 3.97 38.52 -17.20
C LEU A 130 3.73 37.09 -17.74
N TRP A 131 4.39 36.08 -17.17
CA TRP A 131 4.11 34.71 -17.57
C TRP A 131 2.73 34.25 -17.05
N GLU A 132 1.84 33.91 -17.98
CA GLU A 132 0.56 33.28 -17.73
C GLU A 132 0.53 31.87 -18.32
N TYR A 133 0.02 30.91 -17.55
CA TYR A 133 -0.09 29.55 -18.02
C TYR A 133 -1.17 29.43 -19.10
N LYS A 134 -0.85 28.73 -20.19
CA LYS A 134 -1.78 28.42 -21.27
C LYS A 134 -1.66 26.97 -21.66
N THR A 135 -2.77 26.26 -21.70
CA THR A 135 -2.85 24.89 -22.23
C THR A 135 -2.66 24.90 -23.75
N LEU A 136 -1.79 24.02 -24.25
CA LEU A 136 -1.37 23.95 -25.67
C LEU A 136 -1.87 22.70 -26.40
N TYR A 137 -2.70 21.90 -25.73
CA TYR A 137 -3.34 20.71 -26.26
C TYR A 137 -4.86 20.80 -26.04
N PRO A 138 -5.67 20.10 -26.85
CA PRO A 138 -7.13 20.18 -26.73
C PRO A 138 -7.59 19.59 -25.39
N ASP A 139 -8.51 20.28 -24.74
CA ASP A 139 -9.21 19.75 -23.57
C ASP A 139 -10.03 18.52 -23.98
N LEU A 140 -9.97 17.46 -23.18
CA LEU A 140 -10.74 16.26 -23.44
C LEU A 140 -12.23 16.56 -23.25
N ALA A 141 -13.03 16.29 -24.27
CA ALA A 141 -14.48 16.36 -24.16
C ALA A 141 -14.98 15.29 -23.15
N PRO A 142 -16.04 15.57 -22.38
CA PRO A 142 -16.60 14.61 -21.43
C PRO A 142 -17.13 13.39 -22.19
N GLY A 143 -16.46 12.25 -22.03
CA GLY A 143 -16.81 10.97 -22.66
C GLY A 143 -15.83 10.46 -23.71
N ASP A 144 -14.79 11.23 -24.05
CA ASP A 144 -13.75 10.74 -24.95
C ASP A 144 -12.72 9.89 -24.18
N ASN A 145 -12.31 8.76 -24.78
CA ASN A 145 -11.36 7.88 -24.13
C ASN A 145 -10.02 8.59 -23.97
N TRP A 146 -9.54 8.71 -22.74
CA TRP A 146 -8.26 9.34 -22.37
C TRP A 146 -7.06 8.81 -23.17
N SER A 147 -7.17 7.60 -23.73
CA SER A 147 -6.20 6.91 -24.57
C SER A 147 -6.25 7.25 -26.06
N SER A 148 -7.24 8.01 -26.54
CA SER A 148 -7.43 8.31 -27.98
C SER A 148 -6.63 9.53 -28.45
N ILE A 149 -6.29 10.45 -27.55
CA ILE A 149 -5.33 11.50 -27.86
C ILE A 149 -3.96 10.86 -28.06
N ASP A 150 -3.35 11.16 -29.21
CA ASP A 150 -1.97 10.81 -29.51
C ASP A 150 -0.98 11.64 -28.65
N ARG A 151 -1.04 11.41 -27.33
CA ARG A 151 -0.29 12.13 -26.29
C ARG A 151 1.21 12.00 -26.52
N GLN A 152 1.64 10.84 -27.02
CA GLN A 152 3.03 10.61 -27.40
C GLN A 152 3.45 11.60 -28.51
N THR A 153 2.62 11.80 -29.53
CA THR A 153 2.91 12.80 -30.57
C THR A 153 2.94 14.21 -30.01
N TYR A 154 2.03 14.59 -29.10
CA TYR A 154 2.11 15.90 -28.43
C TYR A 154 3.38 16.05 -27.60
N LEU A 155 3.79 15.02 -26.85
CA LEU A 155 5.03 15.01 -26.07
C LEU A 155 6.26 15.20 -26.96
N PHE A 156 6.35 14.46 -28.06
CA PHE A 156 7.44 14.60 -29.03
C PHE A 156 7.39 15.95 -29.76
N ARG A 157 6.20 16.49 -30.01
CA ARG A 157 6.03 17.82 -30.61
C ARG A 157 6.49 18.93 -29.66
N PHE A 158 6.15 18.83 -28.37
CA PHE A 158 6.66 19.74 -27.34
C PHE A 158 8.17 19.61 -27.20
N LEU A 159 8.73 18.41 -27.16
CA LEU A 159 10.19 18.21 -27.11
C LEU A 159 10.91 18.91 -28.27
N ARG A 160 10.44 18.70 -29.51
CA ARG A 160 11.02 19.37 -30.69
C ARG A 160 10.87 20.89 -30.63
N SER A 161 9.71 21.38 -30.16
CA SER A 161 9.45 22.81 -29.99
C SER A 161 10.34 23.45 -28.91
N ILE A 162 10.55 22.76 -27.78
CA ILE A 162 11.45 23.19 -26.70
C ILE A 162 12.88 23.31 -27.22
N LEU A 163 13.36 22.31 -27.97
CA LEU A 163 14.69 22.34 -28.57
C LEU A 163 14.85 23.50 -29.55
N LEU A 164 13.86 23.73 -30.41
CA LEU A 164 13.88 24.86 -31.35
C LEU A 164 13.94 26.20 -30.61
N LYS A 165 13.08 26.39 -29.60
CA LYS A 165 13.06 27.61 -28.78
C LYS A 165 14.35 27.80 -27.97
N HIS A 166 14.98 26.72 -27.54
CA HIS A 166 16.28 26.81 -26.88
C HIS A 166 17.39 27.28 -27.84
N ILE A 167 17.38 26.81 -29.09
CA ILE A 167 18.34 27.27 -30.11
C ILE A 167 18.07 28.73 -30.49
N GLU A 168 16.80 29.13 -30.64
CA GLU A 168 16.43 30.53 -30.86
C GLU A 168 16.87 31.43 -29.71
N LEU A 169 16.71 30.98 -28.46
CA LEU A 169 17.18 31.69 -27.26
C LEU A 169 18.71 31.82 -27.23
N LEU A 170 19.44 30.75 -27.57
CA LEU A 170 20.91 30.79 -27.66
C LEU A 170 21.36 31.75 -28.76
N GLY A 171 20.69 31.74 -29.91
CA GLY A 171 20.94 32.65 -31.02
C GLY A 171 20.67 34.10 -30.63
N SER A 172 19.55 34.39 -29.97
CA SER A 172 19.23 35.74 -29.50
C SER A 172 20.20 36.22 -28.43
N LEU A 173 20.61 35.34 -27.50
CA LEU A 173 21.56 35.67 -26.45
C LEU A 173 22.96 35.98 -27.00
N ALA A 174 23.35 35.31 -28.09
CA ALA A 174 24.63 35.55 -28.76
C ALA A 174 24.65 36.87 -29.55
N GLN A 175 23.50 37.32 -30.05
CA GLN A 175 23.37 38.58 -30.80
C GLN A 175 23.21 39.78 -29.85
N ASP A 176 22.23 39.73 -28.95
CA ASP A 176 21.92 40.82 -28.02
C ASP A 176 21.54 40.26 -26.64
N PRO A 177 22.42 40.36 -25.61
CA PRO A 177 22.18 39.74 -24.32
C PRO A 177 21.11 40.44 -23.45
N THR A 178 20.66 41.64 -23.84
CA THR A 178 19.69 42.47 -23.11
C THR A 178 18.33 42.60 -23.81
N ALA A 179 18.11 41.87 -24.92
CA ALA A 179 16.89 41.99 -25.69
C ALA A 179 15.67 41.41 -24.95
N LEU A 180 14.52 42.08 -25.04
CA LEU A 180 13.21 41.63 -24.52
C LEU A 180 12.79 40.27 -25.08
N THR A 181 13.30 39.91 -26.26
CA THR A 181 13.09 38.60 -26.91
C THR A 181 13.58 37.42 -26.07
N LYS A 182 14.53 37.66 -25.15
CA LYS A 182 14.97 36.66 -24.16
C LYS A 182 13.83 36.28 -23.21
N ASP A 183 13.07 37.26 -22.75
CA ASP A 183 12.01 37.06 -21.77
C ASP A 183 10.80 36.38 -22.44
N GLU A 184 10.49 36.73 -23.69
CA GLU A 184 9.48 36.06 -24.51
C GLU A 184 9.85 34.59 -24.80
N ASN A 185 11.08 34.33 -25.25
CA ASN A 185 11.55 32.97 -25.49
C ASN A 185 11.60 32.14 -24.20
N GLY A 186 11.99 32.75 -23.08
CA GLY A 186 11.93 32.13 -21.76
C GLY A 186 10.51 31.74 -21.35
N ASN A 187 9.55 32.64 -21.53
CA ASN A 187 8.13 32.39 -21.30
C ASN A 187 7.59 31.26 -22.17
N HIS A 188 7.96 31.22 -23.45
CA HIS A 188 7.55 30.13 -24.35
C HIS A 188 8.12 28.77 -23.94
N ILE A 189 9.40 28.70 -23.56
CA ILE A 189 10.02 27.46 -23.07
C ILE A 189 9.32 26.99 -21.81
N LEU A 190 9.05 27.91 -20.87
CA LEU A 190 8.38 27.58 -19.62
C LEU A 190 6.98 27.03 -19.87
N THR A 191 6.19 27.68 -20.73
CA THR A 191 4.86 27.18 -21.10
C THR A 191 4.94 25.79 -21.72
N LEU A 192 5.89 25.55 -22.62
CA LEU A 192 6.06 24.22 -23.24
C LEU A 192 6.42 23.14 -22.21
N VAL A 193 7.33 23.43 -21.29
CA VAL A 193 7.76 22.48 -20.24
C VAL A 193 6.61 22.18 -19.27
N MET A 194 5.82 23.19 -18.90
CA MET A 194 4.68 23.00 -17.99
C MET A 194 3.57 22.18 -18.64
N ASN A 195 3.24 22.44 -19.92
CA ASN A 195 2.31 21.61 -20.68
C ASN A 195 2.82 20.16 -20.83
N MET A 196 4.14 19.98 -21.03
CA MET A 196 4.74 18.65 -21.08
C MET A 196 4.61 17.92 -19.74
N GLN A 197 4.80 18.64 -18.62
CA GLN A 197 4.68 18.09 -17.28
C GLN A 197 3.24 17.70 -16.96
N GLU A 198 2.26 18.51 -17.33
CA GLU A 198 0.84 18.20 -17.19
C GLU A 198 0.49 16.92 -17.96
N LEU A 199 0.93 16.82 -19.22
CA LEU A 199 0.71 15.63 -20.06
C LEU A 199 1.35 14.35 -19.48
N ILE A 200 2.48 14.47 -18.77
CA ILE A 200 3.13 13.36 -18.07
C ILE A 200 2.34 12.99 -16.81
N ASN A 201 1.86 13.98 -16.05
CA ASN A 201 1.05 13.76 -14.85
C ASN A 201 -0.23 13.01 -15.20
N ASP A 202 -0.86 13.38 -16.30
CA ASP A 202 -2.01 12.68 -16.88
C ASP A 202 -1.73 11.23 -17.28
N TYR A 203 -0.47 10.86 -17.53
CA TYR A 203 -0.08 9.49 -17.87
C TYR A 203 0.14 8.62 -16.63
N ARG A 204 0.23 9.21 -15.43
CA ARG A 204 0.46 8.50 -14.17
C ARG A 204 -0.58 7.41 -13.89
N PRO A 205 -1.89 7.62 -14.09
CA PRO A 205 -2.88 6.57 -13.85
C PRO A 205 -2.69 5.36 -14.78
N HIS A 206 -2.34 5.59 -16.05
CA HIS A 206 -2.03 4.51 -16.99
C HIS A 206 -0.76 3.75 -16.56
N GLN A 207 0.30 4.47 -16.19
CA GLN A 207 1.53 3.88 -15.68
C GLN A 207 1.27 3.01 -14.43
N ALA A 208 0.43 3.47 -13.50
CA ALA A 208 0.07 2.74 -12.30
C ALA A 208 -0.66 1.43 -12.63
N ARG A 209 -1.61 1.46 -13.58
CA ARG A 209 -2.32 0.26 -14.06
C ARG A 209 -1.37 -0.75 -14.70
N GLU A 210 -0.51 -0.30 -15.61
CA GLU A 210 0.52 -1.16 -16.23
C GLU A 210 1.49 -1.75 -15.20
N THR A 211 1.88 -0.96 -14.20
CA THR A 211 2.73 -1.43 -13.10
C THR A 211 2.03 -2.50 -12.28
N LEU A 212 0.74 -2.31 -11.96
CA LEU A 212 -0.06 -3.30 -11.25
C LEU A 212 -0.23 -4.58 -12.06
N ILE A 213 -0.48 -4.48 -13.36
CA ILE A 213 -0.59 -5.64 -14.26
C ILE A 213 0.70 -6.46 -14.20
N ARG A 214 1.88 -5.82 -14.35
CA ARG A 214 3.17 -6.52 -14.25
C ARG A 214 3.38 -7.20 -12.89
N VAL A 215 2.99 -6.56 -11.80
CA VAL A 215 3.07 -7.15 -10.46
C VAL A 215 2.16 -8.39 -10.36
N LEU A 216 0.94 -8.33 -10.89
CA LEU A 216 -0.01 -9.45 -10.88
C LEU A 216 0.45 -10.59 -11.79
N GLU A 217 1.00 -10.28 -12.96
CA GLU A 217 1.60 -11.27 -13.86
C GLU A 217 2.74 -12.02 -13.16
N ALA A 218 3.64 -11.30 -12.48
CA ALA A 218 4.72 -11.90 -11.70
C ALA A 218 4.19 -12.78 -10.55
N GLN A 219 3.10 -12.38 -9.88
CA GLN A 219 2.45 -13.20 -8.85
C GLN A 219 1.84 -14.48 -9.43
N VAL A 220 1.18 -14.39 -10.60
CA VAL A 220 0.62 -15.55 -11.30
C VAL A 220 1.74 -16.50 -11.70
N GLU A 221 2.84 -15.99 -12.24
CA GLU A 221 3.99 -16.80 -12.62
C GLU A 221 4.62 -17.49 -11.41
N LYS A 222 4.79 -16.76 -10.29
CA LYS A 222 5.27 -17.33 -9.03
C LYS A 222 4.36 -18.47 -8.55
N LYS A 223 3.04 -18.25 -8.52
CA LYS A 223 2.07 -19.29 -8.10
C LYS A 223 2.10 -20.50 -9.03
N LYS A 224 2.25 -20.32 -10.34
CA LYS A 224 2.42 -21.44 -11.28
C LYS A 224 3.65 -22.27 -10.96
N ARG A 225 4.80 -21.62 -10.73
CA ARG A 225 6.04 -22.31 -10.32
C ARG A 225 5.90 -23.02 -8.97
N GLU A 226 5.21 -22.43 -8.00
CA GLU A 226 4.91 -23.07 -6.72
C GLU A 226 4.04 -24.33 -6.91
N ILE A 227 3.01 -24.27 -7.75
CA ILE A 227 2.14 -25.42 -8.07
C ILE A 227 2.93 -26.53 -8.78
N GLU A 228 3.79 -26.18 -9.73
CA GLU A 228 4.68 -27.14 -10.39
C GLU A 228 5.65 -27.78 -9.37
N GLY A 229 6.22 -26.99 -8.47
CA GLY A 229 7.04 -27.47 -7.35
C GLY A 229 6.28 -28.46 -6.46
N VAL A 230 5.06 -28.13 -6.04
CA VAL A 230 4.21 -29.03 -5.24
C VAL A 230 3.86 -30.30 -6.02
N ARG A 231 3.59 -30.21 -7.32
CA ARG A 231 3.28 -31.37 -8.16
C ARG A 231 4.47 -32.32 -8.29
N THR A 232 5.69 -31.78 -8.47
CA THR A 232 6.91 -32.60 -8.52
C THR A 232 7.19 -33.27 -7.17
N MET A 233 7.03 -32.55 -6.06
CA MET A 233 7.15 -33.10 -4.70
C MET A 233 6.10 -34.19 -4.43
N ALA A 234 4.84 -33.96 -4.81
CA ALA A 234 3.77 -34.95 -4.66
C ALA A 234 4.03 -36.22 -5.49
N GLY A 235 4.64 -36.09 -6.68
CA GLY A 235 5.11 -37.22 -7.48
C GLY A 235 6.19 -38.02 -6.75
N LYS A 236 7.23 -37.34 -6.25
CA LYS A 236 8.30 -37.98 -5.46
C LYS A 236 7.76 -38.68 -4.21
N VAL A 237 6.86 -38.03 -3.46
CA VAL A 237 6.24 -38.65 -2.27
C VAL A 237 5.43 -39.89 -2.65
N ARG A 238 4.66 -39.84 -3.74
CA ARG A 238 3.91 -41.01 -4.22
C ARG A 238 4.84 -42.16 -4.61
N GLU A 239 5.91 -41.88 -5.34
CA GLU A 239 6.93 -42.86 -5.71
C GLU A 239 7.58 -43.48 -4.47
N THR A 240 7.95 -42.68 -3.47
CA THR A 240 8.49 -43.21 -2.22
C THR A 240 7.49 -44.08 -1.47
N LEU A 241 6.21 -43.68 -1.41
CA LEU A 241 5.15 -44.45 -0.74
C LEU A 241 4.85 -45.77 -1.46
N GLU A 242 4.90 -45.77 -2.80
CA GLU A 242 4.79 -46.98 -3.60
C GLU A 242 5.98 -47.92 -3.36
N GLY A 243 7.20 -47.40 -3.31
CA GLY A 243 8.40 -48.16 -2.93
C GLY A 243 8.31 -48.77 -1.52
N PHE A 244 7.75 -48.05 -0.55
CA PHE A 244 7.44 -48.61 0.77
C PHE A 244 6.38 -49.72 0.69
N GLY A 245 5.33 -49.54 -0.11
CA GLY A 245 4.27 -50.52 -0.32
C GLY A 245 4.76 -51.81 -0.98
N GLU A 246 5.70 -51.72 -1.92
CA GLU A 246 6.35 -52.86 -2.57
C GLU A 246 7.29 -53.59 -1.60
N ALA A 247 8.12 -52.86 -0.85
CA ALA A 247 9.02 -53.43 0.15
C ALA A 247 8.28 -54.18 1.29
N VAL A 248 7.07 -53.74 1.66
CA VAL A 248 6.22 -54.44 2.64
C VAL A 248 5.62 -55.71 2.06
N LYS A 249 5.20 -55.72 0.78
CA LYS A 249 4.68 -56.92 0.10
C LYS A 249 5.76 -58.01 -0.05
N ASP A 250 7.00 -57.61 -0.33
CA ASP A 250 8.14 -58.54 -0.41
C ASP A 250 8.55 -59.10 0.97
N GLY A 251 8.18 -58.43 2.07
CA GLY A 251 8.44 -58.88 3.43
C GLY A 251 7.43 -59.89 3.99
N ASP A 252 6.18 -59.84 3.53
CA ASP A 252 5.07 -60.66 4.04
C ASP A 252 4.86 -61.97 3.25
N GLY A 253 5.46 -62.09 2.06
CA GLY A 253 5.23 -63.20 1.11
C GLY A 253 6.05 -64.49 1.29
N LYS A 254 6.80 -64.67 2.39
CA LYS A 254 7.61 -65.90 2.64
C LYS A 254 7.48 -66.45 4.06
N GLY A 255 6.24 -66.58 4.53
CA GLY A 255 5.91 -67.10 5.86
C GLY A 255 4.99 -68.32 5.90
N GLU A 256 4.81 -69.07 4.81
CA GLU A 256 4.08 -70.34 4.86
C GLU A 256 4.90 -71.47 4.21
N ALA A 257 5.76 -72.09 5.03
CA ALA A 257 6.25 -73.43 4.79
C ALA A 257 6.39 -74.17 6.13
N ASN A 258 5.44 -75.09 6.33
CA ASN A 258 5.43 -76.25 7.23
C ASN A 258 6.79 -76.64 7.86
N VAL A 259 6.82 -76.96 9.17
CA VAL A 259 7.50 -78.13 9.76
C VAL A 259 7.34 -78.13 11.29
N ASN A 260 6.77 -79.23 11.81
CA ASN A 260 6.95 -79.70 13.18
C ASN A 260 8.43 -79.91 13.49
N GLY A 261 8.94 -79.38 14.61
CA GLY A 261 10.19 -79.88 15.19
C GLY A 261 11.06 -78.81 15.84
N ASP A 262 11.16 -78.94 17.16
CA ASP A 262 12.22 -78.48 18.07
C ASP A 262 12.64 -77.00 18.16
N ARG A 263 12.67 -76.58 19.43
CA ARG A 263 13.30 -75.36 19.94
C ARG A 263 14.82 -75.44 19.73
N ASP A 264 15.40 -74.56 18.93
CA ASP A 264 16.70 -73.96 19.24
C ASP A 264 16.84 -72.59 18.57
N GLY A 265 17.45 -71.65 19.30
CA GLY A 265 17.39 -70.23 19.02
C GLY A 265 18.26 -69.77 17.85
N ASN A 266 17.68 -68.98 16.93
CA ASN A 266 18.37 -67.88 16.23
C ASN A 266 17.38 -67.02 15.41
N GLU A 267 16.57 -66.16 16.04
CA GLU A 267 15.69 -65.20 15.32
C GLU A 267 16.38 -63.85 14.99
N GLU A 268 17.63 -63.68 15.43
CA GLU A 268 18.39 -62.42 15.35
C GLU A 268 18.76 -61.94 13.92
N PRO A 269 19.13 -62.79 12.92
CA PRO A 269 19.71 -62.28 11.68
C PRO A 269 18.67 -61.67 10.72
N VAL A 270 17.44 -62.19 10.70
CA VAL A 270 16.38 -61.70 9.80
C VAL A 270 15.82 -60.38 10.32
N GLN A 271 15.55 -60.28 11.63
CA GLN A 271 15.07 -59.04 12.24
C GLN A 271 16.13 -57.92 12.18
N ASN A 272 17.42 -58.24 12.34
CA ASN A 272 18.48 -57.24 12.19
C ASN A 272 18.62 -56.72 10.75
N ASN A 273 18.48 -57.58 9.74
CA ASN A 273 18.52 -57.15 8.34
C ASN A 273 17.32 -56.25 7.98
N THR A 274 16.11 -56.58 8.45
CA THR A 274 14.92 -55.76 8.24
C THR A 274 15.06 -54.40 8.94
N ARG A 275 15.54 -54.37 10.18
CA ARG A 275 15.79 -53.12 10.93
C ARG A 275 16.92 -52.28 10.33
N ARG A 276 17.91 -52.90 9.71
CA ARG A 276 19.01 -52.19 9.02
C ARG A 276 18.51 -51.56 7.72
N ARG A 277 17.74 -52.31 6.91
CA ARG A 277 17.10 -51.78 5.70
C ARG A 277 16.13 -50.65 6.03
N GLN A 278 15.31 -50.81 7.07
CA GLN A 278 14.46 -49.72 7.56
C GLN A 278 15.30 -48.48 7.94
N ARG A 279 16.40 -48.64 8.68
CA ARG A 279 17.28 -47.50 9.05
C ARG A 279 17.96 -46.83 7.85
N GLU A 280 18.37 -47.60 6.84
CA GLU A 280 18.91 -47.07 5.58
C GLU A 280 17.81 -46.32 4.78
N MET A 281 16.57 -46.82 4.79
CA MET A 281 15.42 -46.16 4.16
C MET A 281 14.99 -44.87 4.90
N TRP A 282 15.01 -44.87 6.24
CA TRP A 282 14.75 -43.67 7.04
C TRP A 282 15.80 -42.58 6.80
N ARG A 283 17.07 -42.96 6.55
CA ARG A 283 18.13 -42.02 6.16
C ARG A 283 17.92 -41.45 4.75
N ALA A 284 17.55 -42.29 3.78
CA ALA A 284 17.24 -41.81 2.43
C ALA A 284 16.03 -40.85 2.43
N MET A 285 15.04 -41.09 3.31
CA MET A 285 13.89 -40.21 3.48
C MET A 285 14.27 -38.86 4.10
N ASP A 286 15.18 -38.86 5.08
CA ASP A 286 15.73 -37.65 5.70
C ASP A 286 16.58 -36.85 4.71
N GLU A 287 17.30 -37.50 3.79
CA GLU A 287 18.07 -36.87 2.72
C GLU A 287 17.19 -36.27 1.61
N ILE A 288 15.98 -36.80 1.38
CA ILE A 288 15.03 -36.30 0.38
C ILE A 288 14.11 -35.20 0.93
N LEU A 289 13.79 -35.23 2.23
CA LEU A 289 12.92 -34.25 2.91
C LEU A 289 13.69 -33.15 3.66
N GLY A 290 14.96 -33.39 3.99
CA GLY A 290 15.84 -32.43 4.64
C GLY A 290 16.45 -31.47 3.63
N HIS A 291 15.78 -30.33 3.43
CA HIS A 291 16.18 -29.13 2.68
C HIS A 291 16.92 -29.31 1.35
#